data_AF-A0A1F7T0D5-F1
#
_entry.id   AF-A0A1F7T0D5-F1
#
_cell.length_a   1.000
_cell.length_b   1.000
_cell.length_c   1.000
_cell.angle_alpha   90.00
_cell.angle_beta   90.00
_cell.angle_gamma   90.00
#
_symmetry.space_group_name_H-M   'P 1'
#
loop_
_entity.id
_entity.type
_entity.pdbx_description
1 polymer ?
#
loop_
_entity_poly.entity_id
_entity_poly.type
_entity_poly.pdbx_seq_one_letter_code
_entity_poly.pdbx_strand_id
1 'polypeptide(L)' 'MRIHLIRIGDTRVLPLPKSLLAQCGFGEEAEIKMRGRVLEISPVRKLREGWEEAFREMARRGDDDPLL' A
#
# COMPACT_ATOMS: atom_id res chain seq x y z
N MET A 1 18.49 -8.51 -2.38
CA MET A 1 18.13 -9.62 -1.45
C MET A 1 17.61 -10.78 -2.27
N ARG A 2 18.01 -12.02 -1.95
CA ARG A 2 17.42 -13.24 -2.50
C ARG A 2 16.76 -13.99 -1.35
N ILE A 3 15.51 -14.39 -1.53
CA ILE A 3 14.73 -15.14 -0.55
C ILE A 3 14.24 -16.44 -1.17
N HIS A 4 14.19 -17.50 -0.37
CA HIS A 4 13.66 -18.79 -0.80
C HIS A 4 12.15 -18.79 -0.62
N LEU A 5 11.43 -19.30 -1.62
CA LEU A 5 10.02 -19.61 -1.46
C LEU A 5 9.88 -20.82 -0.56
N ILE A 6 8.95 -20.76 0.39
CA ILE A 6 8.59 -21.90 1.24
C ILE A 6 7.29 -22.51 0.75
N ARG A 7 7.08 -23.80 1.02
CA ARG A 7 5.85 -24.51 0.70
C ARG A 7 5.00 -24.66 1.96
N ILE A 8 3.74 -24.23 1.88
CA ILE A 8 2.74 -24.46 2.90
C ILE A 8 1.54 -25.13 2.21
N GLY A 9 1.39 -26.44 2.40
CA GLY A 9 0.39 -27.24 1.68
C GLY A 9 0.62 -27.27 0.17
N ASP A 10 -0.40 -26.89 -0.59
CA ASP A 10 -0.37 -26.71 -2.06
C ASP A 10 0.15 -25.33 -2.48
N THR A 11 0.33 -24.42 -1.53
CA THR A 11 0.68 -23.03 -1.77
C THR A 11 2.18 -22.78 -1.59
N ARG A 12 2.71 -21.81 -2.33
CA ARG A 12 4.06 -21.27 -2.12
C ARG A 12 3.99 -19.86 -1.54
N VAL A 13 4.79 -19.62 -0.51
CA VAL A 13 4.84 -18.36 0.23
C VAL A 13 6.18 -17.69 0.00
N LEU A 14 6.16 -16.37 -0.21
CA LEU A 14 7.34 -15.52 -0.28
C LEU A 14 7.59 -14.90 1.10
N PRO A 15 8.56 -15.39 1.90
CA PRO A 15 8.80 -14.84 3.22
C PRO A 15 9.45 -13.45 3.11
N LEU A 16 8.71 -12.42 3.50
CA LEU A 16 9.20 -11.03 3.53
C LEU A 16 9.63 -10.64 4.94
N PRO A 17 10.83 -10.05 5.12
CA PRO A 17 11.25 -9.49 6.41
C PRO A 17 10.26 -8.43 6.94
N LYS A 18 9.96 -8.47 8.24
CA LYS A 18 9.08 -7.48 8.90
C LYS A 18 9.57 -6.04 8.70
N SER A 19 10.89 -5.84 8.68
CA SER A 19 11.49 -4.52 8.44
C SER A 19 11.18 -3.96 7.04
N LEU A 20 11.04 -4.82 6.02
CA LEU A 20 10.65 -4.40 4.68
C LEU A 20 9.15 -4.09 4.60
N LEU A 21 8.31 -4.91 5.25
CA LEU A 21 6.88 -4.63 5.34
C LEU A 21 6.62 -3.28 6.02
N ALA A 22 7.31 -3.00 7.13
CA ALA A 22 7.20 -1.72 7.86
C ALA A 22 7.68 -0.53 7.03
N GLN A 23 8.85 -0.63 6.37
CA GLN A 23 9.38 0.44 5.52
C GLN A 23 8.45 0.77 4.33
N CYS A 24 7.77 -0.23 3.80
CA CYS A 24 6.82 -0.06 2.70
C CYS A 24 5.39 0.27 3.18
N GLY A 25 5.15 0.37 4.50
CA GLY A 25 3.83 0.70 5.05
C GLY A 25 2.77 -0.39 4.90
N PHE A 26 3.16 -1.67 4.86
CA PHE A 26 2.20 -2.77 4.83
C PHE A 26 1.51 -2.96 6.18
N GLY A 27 0.19 -3.13 6.11
CA GLY A 27 -0.62 -3.65 7.20
C GLY A 27 -0.89 -5.15 7.03
N GLU A 28 -2.11 -5.57 7.35
CA GLU A 28 -2.55 -6.97 7.27
C GLU A 28 -2.88 -7.41 5.83
N GLU A 29 -3.17 -6.46 4.94
CA GLU A 29 -3.59 -6.72 3.56
C GLU A 29 -2.64 -6.08 2.54
N ALA A 30 -2.54 -6.72 1.37
CA ALA A 30 -1.70 -6.29 0.26
C ALA A 30 -2.46 -6.45 -1.08
N GLU A 31 -2.26 -5.51 -2.00
CA GLU A 31 -2.61 -5.70 -3.39
C GLU A 31 -1.46 -6.38 -4.14
N ILE A 32 -1.80 -7.29 -5.05
CA ILE A 32 -0.84 -7.94 -5.95
C ILE A 32 -1.28 -7.71 -7.39
N LYS A 33 -0.37 -7.21 -8.22
CA LYS A 33 -0.57 -7.01 -9.65
C LYS A 33 0.55 -7.72 -10.41
N MET A 34 0.22 -8.30 -11.57
CA MET A 34 1.19 -8.97 -12.42
C MET A 34 1.54 -8.09 -13.61
N ARG A 35 2.83 -7.80 -13.79
CA ARG A 35 3.37 -7.12 -14.97
C ARG A 35 4.37 -8.04 -15.65
N GLY A 36 3.91 -8.78 -16.67
CA GLY A 36 4.72 -9.77 -17.37
C GLY A 36 5.17 -10.89 -16.43
N ARG A 37 6.47 -10.95 -16.11
CA ARG A 37 7.06 -11.92 -15.17
C ARG A 37 7.36 -11.34 -13.78
N VAL A 38 6.83 -10.15 -13.49
CA VAL A 38 7.04 -9.45 -12.22
C VAL A 38 5.71 -9.39 -11.45
N LEU A 39 5.77 -9.73 -10.17
CA LEU A 39 4.69 -9.44 -9.22
C LEU A 39 5.00 -8.11 -8.54
N GLU A 40 4.13 -7.14 -8.73
CA GLU A 40 4.12 -5.87 -8.00
C GLU A 40 3.21 -6.05 -6.79
N ILE A 41 3.77 -5.92 -5.58
CA ILE A 41 3.04 -6.05 -4.32
C ILE A 41 3.07 -4.69 -3.62
N SER A 42 1.91 -4.17 -3.25
CA SER A 42 1.77 -2.87 -2.60
C SER A 42 0.83 -2.93 -1.39
N PRO A 43 1.00 -2.07 -0.37
CA PRO A 43 0.06 -2.00 0.74
C PRO A 43 -1.34 -1.63 0.24
N VAL A 44 -2.37 -2.17 0.86
CA VAL A 44 -3.74 -1.69 0.64
C VAL A 44 -3.85 -0.31 1.29
N ARG A 45 -4.05 0.72 0.47
CA ARG A 45 -4.40 2.05 0.98
C ARG A 45 -5.90 2.11 1.17
N LYS A 46 -6.35 2.62 2.31
CA LYS A 46 -7.78 2.85 2.50
C LYS A 46 -8.26 3.86 1.48
N LEU A 47 -9.44 3.63 0.92
CA LEU A 47 -10.15 4.65 0.16
C LEU A 47 -10.19 5.93 1.00
N ARG A 48 -9.67 7.03 0.44
CA ARG A 48 -9.58 8.34 1.09
C ARG A 48 -8.58 8.46 2.24
N GLU A 49 -7.59 7.57 2.32
CA GLU A 49 -6.43 7.78 3.20
C GLU A 49 -5.76 9.13 2.90
N GLY A 50 -5.57 9.96 3.94
CA GLY A 50 -5.03 11.32 3.81
C GLY A 50 -6.00 12.38 3.31
N TRP A 51 -7.26 12.02 3.03
CA TRP A 51 -8.26 13.02 2.62
C TRP A 51 -8.61 13.97 3.76
N GLU A 52 -8.73 13.48 4.99
CA GLU A 52 -9.05 14.35 6.13
C GLU A 52 -8.00 15.46 6.30
N GLU A 53 -6.72 15.10 6.24
CA GLU A 53 -5.62 16.07 6.26
C GLU A 53 -5.65 17.00 5.05
N ALA A 54 -5.91 16.47 3.85
CA ALA A 54 -5.99 17.27 2.63
C ALA A 54 -7.14 18.29 2.68
N PHE A 55 -8.32 17.89 3.18
CA PHE A 55 -9.47 18.79 3.36
C PHE A 55 -9.20 19.82 4.45
N ARG A 56 -8.54 19.44 5.55
CA ARG A 56 -8.14 20.39 6.59
C ARG A 56 -7.18 21.45 6.06
N GLU A 57 -6.23 21.04 5.21
CA GLU A 57 -5.30 21.97 4.57
C GLU A 57 -5.98 22.84 3.51
N MET A 58 -6.91 22.29 2.73
CA MET A 58 -7.74 23.03 1.77
C MET A 58 -8.54 24.14 2.45
N ALA A 59 -9.24 23.82 3.54
CA ALA A 59 -9.99 24.79 4.35
C ALA A 59 -9.07 25.85 4.99
N ARG A 60 -7.85 25.45 5.42
CA ARG A 60 -6.86 26.41 5.94
C ARG A 60 -6.39 27.40 4.88
N ARG A 61 -6.37 26.99 3.61
CA ARG A 61 -5.95 27.82 2.47
C ARG A 61 -7.10 28.61 1.84
N GLY A 62 -8.36 28.28 2.17
CA GLY A 62 -9.53 28.84 1.49
C GLY A 62 -9.71 28.29 0.07
N ASP A 63 -9.09 27.15 -0.24
CA ASP A 63 -9.17 26.50 -1.55
C ASP A 63 -10.54 25.80 -1.79
N ASP A 64 -11.43 25.80 -0.79
CA ASP A 64 -12.77 25.21 -0.79
C ASP A 64 -13.90 26.23 -1.03
N ASP A 65 -13.57 27.46 -1.44
CA ASP A 65 -14.56 28.47 -1.78
C ASP A 65 -15.41 28.07 -3.00
N PRO A 66 -16.74 28.34 -2.99
CA PRO A 66 -17.60 28.09 -4.13
C PRO A 66 -17.16 28.90 -5.35
N LEU A 67 -17.02 28.22 -6.50
CA LEU A 67 -16.89 28.91 -7.78
C LEU A 67 -18.25 29.55 -8.12
N LEU A 68 -18.29 30.88 -8.08
CA LEU A 68 -19.44 31.70 -8.51
C LEU A 68 -19.37 32.01 -10.01
#